data_AF-A0A925I583-F1
#
_entry.id   AF-A0A925I583-F1
#
_cell.length_a   1.000
_cell.length_b   1.000
_cell.length_c   1.000
_cell.angle_alpha   90.00
_cell.angle_beta   90.00
_cell.angle_gamma   90.00
#
_symmetry.space_group_name_H-M   'P 1'
#
loop_
_entity.id
_entity.type
_entity.pdbx_description
1 polymer ?
#
loop_
_entity_poly.entity_id
_entity_poly.type
_entity_poly.pdbx_seq_one_letter_code
_entity_poly.pdbx_strand_id
1 'polypeptide(L)'
;AIALLLLFFANRDKNFRWISIGMNLFIIGIILFSGSIYILSTSSLTGIQMKQFFGPITPIGGIALIGGWVCLVVQAFRLKKPGSTLN
;
A
#
# COMPACT_ATOMS: atom_id res chain seq x y z
N ALA A 1 -4.53 1.00 9.86
CA ALA A 1 -3.17 1.10 10.44
C ALA A 1 -2.88 0.00 11.45
N ILE A 2 -3.70 -0.15 12.51
CA ILE A 2 -3.48 -1.12 13.60
C ILE A 2 -3.48 -2.58 13.10
N ALA A 3 -4.41 -2.95 12.21
CA ALA A 3 -4.45 -4.28 11.62
C ALA A 3 -3.19 -4.64 10.80
N LEU A 4 -2.60 -3.66 10.10
CA LEU A 4 -1.35 -3.84 9.36
C LEU A 4 -0.15 -3.96 10.30
N LEU A 5 -0.17 -3.22 11.40
CA LEU A 5 0.87 -3.26 12.44
C LEU A 5 0.89 -4.63 13.14
N LEU A 6 -0.30 -5.17 13.48
CA LEU A 6 -0.43 -6.48 14.10
C LEU A 6 0.03 -7.62 13.17
N LEU A 7 -0.30 -7.53 11.88
CA LEU A 7 0.20 -8.47 10.87
C LEU A 7 1.72 -8.40 10.68
N PHE A 8 2.32 -7.21 10.79
CA PHE A 8 3.77 -7.04 10.70
C PHE A 8 4.52 -7.70 11.87
N PHE A 9 4.05 -7.49 13.10
CA PHE A 9 4.66 -8.08 14.29
C PHE A 9 4.49 -9.60 14.35
N ALA A 10 3.36 -10.13 13.87
CA ALA A 10 3.09 -11.57 13.88
C ALA A 10 3.93 -12.38 12.87
N ASN A 11 4.62 -11.74 11.93
CA ASN A 11 5.22 -12.42 10.77
C ASN A 11 6.75 -12.28 10.70
N ARG A 12 7.43 -12.21 11.85
CA ARG A 12 8.88 -11.95 11.96
C ARG A 12 9.82 -13.01 11.37
N ASP A 13 9.37 -14.26 11.14
CA ASP A 13 10.29 -15.37 10.84
C ASP A 13 10.09 -16.07 9.49
N LYS A 14 9.44 -15.44 8.52
CA LYS A 14 9.29 -16.07 7.19
C LYS A 14 9.61 -15.10 6.06
N ASN A 15 10.54 -15.53 5.22
CA ASN A 15 11.10 -14.80 4.09
C ASN A 15 10.06 -14.66 2.96
N PHE A 16 9.05 -13.84 3.18
CA PHE A 16 7.96 -13.60 2.26
C PHE A 16 8.21 -12.33 1.44
N ARG A 17 9.06 -12.47 0.42
CA ARG A 17 9.44 -11.40 -0.52
C ARG A 17 8.24 -10.58 -1.03
N TRP A 18 7.11 -11.22 -1.31
CA TRP A 18 5.90 -10.54 -1.79
C TRP A 18 5.19 -9.71 -0.71
N ILE A 19 5.30 -10.08 0.57
CA ILE A 19 4.77 -9.29 1.70
C ILE A 19 5.60 -8.02 1.87
N SER A 20 6.95 -8.12 1.86
CA SER A 20 7.80 -6.94 1.94
C SER A 20 7.56 -5.96 0.78
N ILE A 21 7.40 -6.47 -0.45
CA ILE A 21 7.07 -5.63 -1.61
C ILE A 21 5.71 -4.96 -1.42
N GLY A 22 4.69 -5.71 -0.99
CA GLY A 22 3.36 -5.17 -0.72
C GLY A 22 3.36 -4.10 0.37
N MET A 23 4.11 -4.30 1.44
CA MET A 23 4.26 -3.33 2.53
C MET A 23 4.89 -2.02 2.08
N ASN A 24 5.96 -2.09 1.28
CA ASN A 24 6.61 -0.88 0.75
C ASN A 24 5.65 -0.10 -0.16
N LEU A 25 4.87 -0.80 -0.99
CA LEU A 25 3.81 -0.21 -1.82
C LEU A 25 2.73 0.46 -0.98
N PHE A 26 2.33 -0.13 0.15
CA PHE A 26 1.39 0.51 1.08
C PHE A 26 1.96 1.78 1.71
N ILE A 27 3.19 1.75 2.20
CA ILE A 27 3.80 2.92 2.85
C ILE A 27 3.91 4.07 1.85
N ILE A 28 4.47 3.81 0.67
CA ILE A 28 4.63 4.82 -0.38
C ILE A 28 3.25 5.32 -0.86
N GLY A 29 2.31 4.40 -1.08
CA GLY A 29 0.94 4.74 -1.49
C GLY A 29 0.21 5.61 -0.46
N ILE A 30 0.32 5.31 0.84
CA ILE A 30 -0.28 6.10 1.92
C ILE A 30 0.33 7.51 1.97
N ILE A 31 1.65 7.63 1.89
CA ILE A 31 2.34 8.92 1.94
C ILE A 31 1.92 9.78 0.73
N LEU A 32 1.95 9.23 -0.49
CA LEU A 32 1.59 9.95 -1.71
C LEU A 32 0.10 10.33 -1.74
N PHE A 33 -0.78 9.40 -1.34
CA PHE A 33 -2.23 9.63 -1.34
C PHE A 33 -2.65 10.62 -0.25
N SER A 34 -2.13 10.47 0.97
CA SER A 34 -2.49 11.38 2.06
C SER A 34 -1.86 12.76 1.89
N GLY A 35 -0.59 12.82 1.45
CA GLY A 35 0.10 14.07 1.17
C GLY A 35 -0.57 14.88 0.06
N SER A 36 -1.06 14.23 -1.00
CA SER A 36 -1.76 14.91 -2.09
C SER A 36 -3.11 15.52 -1.66
N ILE A 37 -3.91 14.81 -0.84
CA ILE A 37 -5.14 15.37 -0.29
C ILE A 37 -4.87 16.54 0.66
N TYR A 38 -3.82 16.45 1.50
CA TYR A 38 -3.43 17.56 2.36
C TYR A 38 -3.11 18.81 1.55
N ILE A 39 -2.22 18.70 0.56
CA ILE A 39 -1.84 19.82 -0.30
C ILE A 39 -3.07 20.37 -1.03
N LEU A 40 -3.95 19.51 -1.56
CA LEU A 40 -5.17 19.92 -2.25
C LEU A 40 -6.14 20.66 -1.31
N SER A 41 -6.27 20.21 -0.07
CA SER A 41 -7.11 20.84 0.96
C SER A 41 -6.54 22.15 1.48
N THR A 42 -5.22 22.31 1.54
CA THR A 42 -4.59 23.57 1.96
C THR A 42 -4.53 24.57 0.81
N SER A 43 -4.51 24.09 -0.44
CA SER A 43 -4.55 24.93 -1.66
C SER A 43 -5.81 25.79 -1.74
N SER A 44 -6.95 25.31 -1.21
CA SER A 44 -8.18 26.11 -1.15
C SER A 44 -8.12 27.26 -0.14
N LEU A 45 -7.30 27.14 0.92
CA LEU A 45 -7.10 28.20 1.92
C LEU A 45 -6.00 29.19 1.52
N THR A 46 -4.98 28.74 0.79
CA THR A 46 -3.78 29.55 0.48
C THR A 46 -3.80 30.21 -0.91
N GLY A 47 -4.83 29.95 -1.73
CA GLY A 47 -4.98 30.56 -3.06
C GLY A 47 -3.98 30.04 -4.11
N ILE A 48 -3.12 29.09 -3.75
CA ILE A 48 -2.13 28.49 -4.65
C ILE A 48 -2.87 27.48 -5.54
N GLN A 49 -3.03 27.80 -6.83
CA GLN A 49 -3.76 26.97 -7.80
C GLN A 49 -2.95 25.73 -8.25
N MET A 50 -2.47 24.92 -7.30
CA MET A 50 -1.71 23.69 -7.57
C MET A 50 -2.59 22.50 -8.01
N LYS A 51 -3.89 22.72 -8.23
CA LYS A 51 -4.86 21.68 -8.63
C LYS A 51 -4.45 20.92 -9.91
N GLN A 52 -3.82 21.61 -10.87
CA GLN A 52 -3.54 21.06 -12.19
C GLN A 52 -2.33 20.11 -12.23
N PHE A 53 -1.35 20.30 -11.33
CA PHE A 53 -0.15 19.47 -11.26
C PHE A 53 -0.26 18.31 -10.26
N PHE A 54 -1.08 18.44 -9.21
CA PHE A 54 -1.26 17.37 -8.22
C PHE A 54 -2.43 16.44 -8.54
N GLY A 55 -3.31 16.82 -9.48
CA GLY A 55 -4.40 15.97 -9.97
C GLY A 55 -3.97 14.58 -10.48
N PRO A 56 -2.81 14.42 -11.15
CA PRO A 56 -2.29 13.10 -11.56
C PRO A 56 -1.48 12.36 -10.48
N ILE A 57 -1.07 13.03 -9.40
CA ILE A 57 -0.31 12.40 -8.31
C ILE A 57 -1.22 11.54 -7.41
N THR A 58 -2.48 11.95 -7.21
CA THR A 58 -3.49 11.21 -6.47
C THR A 58 -3.77 9.80 -7.02
N PRO A 59 -3.97 9.60 -8.34
CA PRO A 59 -4.16 8.26 -8.89
C PRO A 59 -2.89 7.39 -8.79
N ILE A 60 -1.68 7.97 -8.79
CA ILE A 60 -0.43 7.22 -8.60
C ILE A 60 -0.35 6.59 -7.20
N GLY A 61 -0.70 7.36 -6.16
CA GLY A 61 -0.79 6.83 -4.79
C GLY A 61 -1.81 5.70 -4.67
N GLY A 62 -2.97 5.85 -5.33
CA GLY A 62 -4.00 4.81 -5.42
C GLY A 62 -3.53 3.53 -6.12
N ILE A 63 -2.81 3.65 -7.25
CA ILE A 63 -2.26 2.51 -7.98
C ILE A 63 -1.22 1.76 -7.13
N ALA A 64 -0.40 2.47 -6.37
CA ALA A 64 0.54 1.85 -5.43
C ALA A 64 -0.18 1.04 -4.34
N LEU A 65 -1.28 1.58 -3.78
CA LEU A 65 -2.12 0.86 -2.80
C LEU A 65 -2.75 -0.41 -3.40
N ILE A 66 -3.26 -0.32 -4.64
CA ILE A 66 -3.82 -1.47 -5.35
C ILE A 66 -2.72 -2.53 -5.58
N GLY A 67 -1.53 -2.13 -6.00
CA GLY A 67 -0.37 -3.02 -6.15
C GLY A 67 0.03 -3.72 -4.84
N GLY A 68 -0.06 -3.00 -3.71
CA GLY A 68 0.16 -3.56 -2.37
C GLY A 68 -0.83 -4.68 -2.03
N TRP A 69 -2.12 -4.46 -2.30
CA TRP A 69 -3.17 -5.48 -2.14
C TRP A 69 -2.96 -6.68 -3.06
N VAL A 70 -2.62 -6.47 -4.33
CA VAL A 70 -2.33 -7.55 -5.28
C VAL A 70 -1.17 -8.43 -4.78
N CYS A 71 -0.09 -7.82 -4.27
CA CYS A 71 1.05 -8.57 -3.72
C CYS A 71 0.65 -9.43 -2.51
N LEU A 72 -0.21 -8.91 -1.62
CA LEU A 72 -0.73 -9.67 -0.49
C LEU A 72 -1.61 -10.84 -0.93
N VAL A 73 -2.50 -10.61 -1.90
CA VAL A 73 -3.38 -11.65 -2.47
C VAL A 73 -2.56 -12.75 -3.13
N VAL A 74 -1.55 -12.40 -3.93
CA VAL A 74 -0.62 -13.36 -4.55
C VAL A 74 0.11 -14.17 -3.48
N GLN A 75 0.58 -13.55 -2.40
CA GLN A 75 1.20 -14.29 -1.31
C GLN A 75 0.20 -15.19 -0.60
N ALA A 76 -1.04 -14.76 -0.36
CA ALA A 76 -2.07 -15.57 0.30
C ALA A 76 -2.38 -16.84 -0.51
N PHE A 77 -2.48 -16.73 -1.84
CA PHE A 77 -2.61 -17.90 -2.71
C PHE A 77 -1.37 -18.79 -2.73
N ARG A 78 -0.16 -18.23 -2.59
CA ARG A 78 1.09 -19.00 -2.47
C ARG A 78 1.25 -19.71 -1.12
N LEU A 79 0.72 -19.12 -0.04
CA LEU A 79 0.66 -19.76 1.28
C LEU A 79 -0.28 -20.96 1.27
N LYS A 80 -1.37 -20.86 0.51
CA LYS A 80 -2.24 -21.98 0.20
C LYS A 80 -1.60 -22.86 -0.88
N LYS A 81 -0.51 -23.57 -0.57
CA LYS A 81 -0.20 -24.81 -1.29
C LYS A 81 -1.26 -25.84 -0.89
N PRO A 82 -2.15 -26.29 -1.79
CA PRO A 82 -2.89 -27.52 -1.58
C PRO A 82 -1.94 -28.67 -1.93
N GLY A 83 -1.45 -29.40 -0.92
CA GLY A 83 -0.76 -30.67 -1.13
C GLY A 83 0.64 -30.74 -0.51
N SER A 84 0.70 -31.08 0.77
CA SER A 84 1.77 -31.90 1.35
C SER A 84 1.34 -32.52 2.70
N THR A 85 0.08 -32.96 2.80
CA THR A 85 -0.39 -33.82 3.92
C THR A 85 -0.66 -35.25 3.46
N LEU A 86 -0.13 -35.65 2.32
CA LEU A 86 -0.04 -37.06 1.94
C LEU A 86 1.43 -37.34 1.66
N ASN A 87 2.11 -37.85 2.69
CA ASN A 87 3.15 -38.88 2.70
C ASN A 87 3.80 -38.89 4.08
#